data_AF-R0IG46-F1
#
_entry.id   AF-R0IG46-F1
#
_cell.length_a   1.000
_cell.length_b   1.000
_cell.length_c   1.000
_cell.angle_alpha   90.00
_cell.angle_beta   90.00
_cell.angle_gamma   90.00
#
_symmetry.space_group_name_H-M   'P 1'
#
loop_
_entity.id
_entity.type
_entity.pdbx_description
1 polymer ?
#
loop_
_entity_poly.entity_id
_entity_poly.type
_entity_poly.pdbx_seq_one_letter_code
_entity_poly.pdbx_strand_id
1 'polypeptide(L)'
;MTANKKRLYIALYPSGVVGNEERRYHWAFLIGPKVEKGKEVPGARYHVKNSPVGGCVYEEKDVLDVRLTNTLLGRILIAKVENEQRLVNILRNLPVVNGDPNWRCRTWIAKDGTPKPTYDLLEGKETVP
;
A
#
# COMPACT_ATOMS: atom_id res chain seq x y z
N MET A 1 -3.27 17.05 25.87
CA MET A 1 -3.32 15.60 25.58
C MET A 1 -3.04 15.36 24.10
N THR A 2 -2.05 14.56 23.71
CA THR A 2 -1.84 14.23 22.29
C THR A 2 -2.90 13.24 21.83
N ALA A 3 -3.71 13.62 20.84
CA ALA A 3 -4.70 12.71 20.23
C ALA A 3 -4.03 11.39 19.79
N ASN A 4 -4.66 10.25 20.09
CA ASN A 4 -4.23 8.92 19.67
C ASN A 4 -4.53 8.70 18.17
N LYS A 5 -4.03 9.61 17.32
CA LYS A 5 -4.22 9.58 15.86
C LYS A 5 -3.68 8.27 15.29
N LYS A 6 -4.43 7.64 14.39
CA LYS A 6 -4.03 6.41 13.71
C LYS A 6 -2.74 6.58 12.91
N ARG A 7 -2.20 5.45 12.44
CA ARG A 7 -0.94 5.34 11.71
C ARG A 7 -1.20 4.65 10.38
N LEU A 8 -0.55 5.17 9.34
CA LEU A 8 -0.55 4.56 8.02
C LEU A 8 0.80 3.88 7.81
N TYR A 9 0.74 2.61 7.42
CA TYR A 9 1.91 1.80 7.13
C TYR A 9 1.87 1.30 5.69
N ILE A 10 3.04 1.14 5.08
CA ILE A 10 3.22 0.24 3.93
C ILE A 10 3.50 -1.16 4.49
N ALA A 11 2.83 -2.18 3.98
CA ALA A 11 3.00 -3.57 4.36
C ALA A 11 3.45 -4.43 3.17
N LEU A 12 4.36 -5.37 3.44
CA LEU A 12 4.96 -6.28 2.48
C LEU A 12 4.53 -7.72 2.79
N TYR A 13 4.15 -8.44 1.74
CA TYR A 13 3.73 -9.84 1.76
C TYR A 13 4.46 -10.60 0.65
N PRO A 14 4.64 -11.93 0.77
CA PRO A 14 5.08 -12.73 -0.37
C PRO A 14 3.99 -12.73 -1.44
N SER A 15 4.35 -12.55 -2.71
CA SER A 15 3.39 -12.63 -3.83
C SER A 15 3.14 -14.07 -4.31
N GLY A 16 4.02 -15.01 -3.94
CA GLY A 16 4.08 -16.36 -4.50
C GLY A 16 4.77 -16.46 -5.87
N VAL A 17 5.23 -15.35 -6.44
CA VAL A 17 5.95 -15.36 -7.72
C VAL A 17 7.41 -15.77 -7.51
N VAL A 18 7.84 -16.80 -8.22
CA VAL A 18 9.21 -17.33 -8.21
C VAL A 18 9.94 -16.90 -9.49
N GLY A 19 11.25 -16.65 -9.41
CA GLY A 19 12.09 -16.34 -10.58
C GLY A 19 11.92 -14.92 -11.14
N ASN A 20 11.22 -14.02 -10.44
CA ASN A 20 11.09 -12.62 -10.83
C ASN A 20 11.19 -11.72 -9.59
N GLU A 21 12.30 -10.98 -9.45
CA GLU A 21 12.59 -10.18 -8.27
C GLU A 21 11.63 -9.01 -8.10
N GLU A 22 11.28 -8.33 -9.20
CA GLU A 22 10.35 -7.21 -9.19
C GLU A 22 8.95 -7.60 -8.72
N ARG A 23 8.59 -8.87 -8.92
CA ARG A 23 7.29 -9.43 -8.56
C ARG A 23 7.30 -10.22 -7.26
N ARG A 24 8.43 -10.33 -6.56
CA ARG A 24 8.59 -11.17 -5.35
C ARG A 24 7.64 -10.76 -4.21
N TYR A 25 7.24 -9.50 -4.16
CA TYR A 25 6.45 -8.95 -3.06
C TYR A 25 5.10 -8.39 -3.51
N HIS A 26 4.10 -8.62 -2.66
CA HIS A 26 2.80 -7.95 -2.71
C HIS A 26 2.77 -6.80 -1.70
N TRP A 27 2.25 -5.65 -2.13
CA TRP A 27 2.27 -4.41 -1.37
C TRP A 27 0.85 -4.00 -0.98
N ALA A 28 0.70 -3.47 0.23
CA ALA A 28 -0.56 -2.98 0.76
C ALA A 28 -0.34 -1.78 1.69
N PHE A 29 -1.41 -1.04 1.96
CA PHE A 29 -1.46 -0.14 3.11
C PHE A 29 -2.13 -0.82 4.31
N LEU A 30 -1.67 -0.50 5.51
CA LEU A 30 -2.37 -0.79 6.76
C LEU A 30 -2.68 0.51 7.49
N ILE A 31 -3.91 0.64 7.99
CA ILE A 31 -4.30 1.68 8.93
C ILE A 31 -4.54 1.02 10.28
N GLY A 32 -3.82 1.48 11.30
CA GLY A 32 -3.91 0.94 12.67
C GLY A 32 -3.79 2.02 13.74
N PRO A 33 -4.05 1.69 15.01
CA PRO A 33 -3.90 2.62 16.12
C PRO A 33 -2.43 3.00 16.33
N LYS A 34 -2.17 4.19 16.89
CA LYS A 34 -0.81 4.61 17.29
C LYS A 34 -0.25 3.76 18.42
N VAL A 35 -1.11 3.35 19.35
CA VAL A 35 -0.74 2.49 20.49
C VAL A 35 -1.17 1.08 20.17
N GLU A 36 -0.19 0.20 19.97
CA GLU A 36 -0.40 -1.19 19.56
C GLU A 36 -0.20 -2.14 20.74
N LYS A 37 -0.93 -1.89 21.82
CA LYS A 37 -0.90 -2.67 23.07
C LYS A 37 -2.17 -3.50 23.20
N GLY A 38 -2.05 -4.65 23.85
CA GLY A 38 -3.17 -5.57 24.10
C GLY A 38 -3.07 -6.86 23.30
N LYS A 39 -4.08 -7.71 23.49
CA LYS A 39 -4.18 -9.04 22.86
C LYS A 39 -4.32 -8.93 21.35
N GLU A 40 -5.11 -7.97 20.89
CA GLU A 40 -5.38 -7.69 19.48
C GLU A 40 -5.21 -6.19 19.21
N VAL A 41 -4.84 -5.85 17.99
CA VAL A 41 -4.63 -4.47 17.54
C VAL A 41 -5.38 -4.26 16.22
N PRO A 42 -6.70 -4.05 16.28
CA PRO A 42 -7.54 -4.03 15.09
C PRO A 42 -7.21 -2.86 14.16
N GLY A 43 -7.42 -3.06 12.87
CA GLY A 43 -7.24 -2.04 11.84
C GLY A 43 -7.79 -2.51 10.50
N ALA A 44 -7.32 -1.89 9.42
CA ALA A 44 -7.76 -2.23 8.07
C ALA A 44 -6.59 -2.30 7.09
N ARG A 45 -6.70 -3.21 6.12
CA ARG A 45 -5.78 -3.40 5.01
C ARG A 45 -6.41 -2.97 3.70
N TYR A 46 -5.65 -2.21 2.93
CA TYR A 46 -6.04 -1.67 1.63
C TYR A 46 -5.02 -2.11 0.59
N HIS A 47 -5.45 -2.84 -0.42
CA HIS A 47 -4.55 -3.31 -1.47
C HIS A 47 -5.28 -3.55 -2.77
N VAL A 48 -4.51 -3.65 -3.83
CA VAL A 48 -5.00 -4.15 -5.12
C VAL A 48 -4.39 -5.52 -5.36
N LYS A 49 -5.21 -6.52 -5.68
CA LYS A 49 -4.76 -7.86 -6.02
C LYS A 49 -5.11 -8.17 -7.48
N ASN A 50 -4.33 -9.02 -8.12
CA ASN A 50 -4.69 -9.53 -9.43
C ASN A 50 -5.70 -10.69 -9.27
N SER A 51 -6.85 -10.57 -9.89
CA SER A 51 -7.85 -11.62 -10.02
C SER A 51 -7.64 -12.38 -11.33
N PRO A 52 -7.57 -13.72 -11.32
CA PRO A 52 -7.43 -14.52 -12.54
C PRO A 52 -8.52 -14.27 -13.58
N VAL A 53 -9.71 -13.82 -13.14
CA VAL A 53 -10.92 -13.72 -13.99
C VAL A 53 -11.28 -12.27 -14.33
N GLY A 54 -10.72 -11.28 -13.64
CA GLY A 54 -11.20 -9.89 -13.71
C GLY A 54 -10.15 -8.78 -13.66
N GLY A 55 -8.87 -9.13 -13.75
CA GLY A 55 -7.77 -8.16 -13.65
C GLY A 55 -7.52 -7.69 -12.21
N CYS A 56 -6.90 -6.53 -12.07
CA CYS A 56 -6.61 -5.89 -10.80
C CYS A 56 -7.91 -5.42 -10.10
N VAL A 57 -8.07 -5.79 -8.83
CA VAL A 57 -9.23 -5.46 -8.01
C VAL A 57 -8.76 -4.86 -6.69
N TYR A 58 -9.32 -3.69 -6.34
CA TYR A 58 -9.15 -3.07 -5.03
C TYR A 58 -9.93 -3.83 -3.96
N GLU A 59 -9.28 -4.04 -2.81
CA GLU A 59 -9.86 -4.72 -1.66
C GLU A 59 -9.53 -3.95 -0.38
N GLU A 60 -10.57 -3.71 0.41
CA GLU A 60 -10.51 -3.18 1.77
C GLU A 60 -10.97 -4.29 2.71
N LYS A 61 -10.14 -4.61 3.70
CA LYS A 61 -10.38 -5.71 4.64
C LYS A 61 -10.03 -5.30 6.05
N ASP A 62 -10.95 -5.53 6.97
CA ASP A 62 -10.63 -5.45 8.39
C ASP A 62 -9.61 -6.53 8.75
N VAL A 63 -8.67 -6.15 9.61
CA VAL A 63 -7.65 -7.04 10.15
C VAL A 63 -7.73 -7.03 11.67
N LEU A 64 -7.71 -8.23 12.25
CA LEU A 64 -7.78 -8.41 13.70
C LEU A 64 -6.57 -7.82 14.42
N ASP A 65 -5.39 -7.97 13.81
CA ASP A 65 -4.14 -7.44 14.35
C ASP A 65 -3.23 -6.90 13.23
N VAL A 66 -3.04 -5.58 13.19
CA VAL A 66 -2.16 -4.90 12.23
C VAL A 66 -0.68 -5.25 12.41
N ARG A 67 -0.30 -5.85 13.55
CA ARG A 67 1.06 -6.33 13.81
C ARG A 67 1.31 -7.70 13.18
N LEU A 68 0.27 -8.49 12.98
CA LEU A 68 0.34 -9.93 12.68
C LEU A 68 -0.67 -10.36 11.60
N THR A 69 -0.82 -9.60 10.52
CA THR A 69 -1.65 -10.04 9.39
C THR A 69 -1.03 -11.29 8.72
N ASN A 70 -1.86 -12.21 8.22
CA ASN A 70 -1.39 -13.45 7.58
C ASN A 70 -0.27 -13.17 6.56
N THR A 71 0.87 -13.89 6.71
CA THR A 71 2.06 -13.81 5.85
C THR A 71 2.75 -12.45 5.76
N LEU A 72 2.56 -11.57 6.76
CA LEU A 72 3.27 -10.29 6.81
C LEU A 72 4.79 -10.51 6.92
N LEU A 73 5.55 -9.95 5.98
CA LEU A 73 7.02 -9.95 6.03
C LEU A 73 7.56 -8.75 6.79
N GLY A 74 6.87 -7.62 6.66
CA GLY A 74 7.26 -6.38 7.31
C GLY A 74 6.27 -5.27 7.04
N ARG A 75 6.32 -4.24 7.87
CA ARG A 75 5.57 -3.00 7.69
C ARG A 75 6.39 -1.79 8.10
N ILE A 76 6.24 -0.70 7.36
CA ILE A 76 6.99 0.54 7.54
C ILE A 76 6.00 1.64 7.82
N LEU A 77 6.19 2.36 8.93
CA LEU A 77 5.38 3.52 9.26
C LEU A 77 5.72 4.68 8.32
N ILE A 78 4.74 5.20 7.59
CA ILE A 78 4.96 6.30 6.65
C ILE A 78 4.26 7.59 7.05
N ALA A 79 3.15 7.53 7.80
CA ALA A 79 2.42 8.75 8.17
C ALA A 79 1.57 8.61 9.43
N LYS A 80 1.25 9.77 10.01
CA LYS A 80 0.19 9.94 11.01
C LYS A 80 -1.11 10.27 10.27
N VAL A 81 -2.20 9.59 10.62
CA VAL A 81 -3.52 9.83 9.99
C VAL A 81 -4.25 10.94 10.74
N GLU A 82 -4.54 12.03 10.06
CA GLU A 82 -5.33 13.13 10.62
C GLU A 82 -6.83 12.93 10.46
N ASN A 83 -7.27 12.61 9.24
CA ASN A 83 -8.65 12.33 8.92
C ASN A 83 -8.72 10.98 8.18
N GLU A 84 -9.13 9.95 8.90
CA GLU A 84 -9.20 8.58 8.37
C GLU A 84 -10.25 8.46 7.26
N GLN A 85 -11.43 9.05 7.44
CA GLN A 85 -12.49 8.99 6.42
C GLN A 85 -12.02 9.59 5.09
N ARG A 86 -11.32 10.73 5.14
CA ARG A 86 -10.73 11.36 3.96
C ARG A 86 -9.65 10.48 3.33
N LEU A 87 -8.77 9.89 4.13
CA LEU A 87 -7.73 8.97 3.64
C LEU A 87 -8.35 7.75 2.95
N VAL A 88 -9.33 7.10 3.58
CA VAL A 88 -10.04 5.96 3.01
C VAL A 88 -10.75 6.34 1.72
N ASN A 89 -11.39 7.51 1.67
CA ASN A 89 -11.99 8.01 0.44
C ASN A 89 -10.95 8.23 -0.66
N ILE A 90 -9.76 8.73 -0.35
CA ILE A 90 -8.66 8.85 -1.33
C ILE A 90 -8.28 7.45 -1.85
N LEU A 91 -8.03 6.49 -0.95
CA LEU A 91 -7.63 5.13 -1.33
C LEU A 91 -8.67 4.43 -2.21
N ARG A 92 -9.96 4.58 -1.90
CA ARG A 92 -11.08 4.02 -2.70
C ARG A 92 -11.17 4.62 -4.11
N ASN A 93 -10.75 5.88 -4.27
CA ASN A 93 -10.80 6.59 -5.55
C ASN A 93 -9.49 6.51 -6.34
N LEU A 94 -8.44 5.87 -5.81
CA LEU A 94 -7.21 5.66 -6.57
C LEU A 94 -7.47 4.74 -7.77
N PRO A 95 -6.95 5.08 -8.96
CA PRO A 95 -7.25 4.33 -10.17
C PRO A 95 -6.66 2.91 -10.11
N VAL A 96 -7.52 1.93 -10.37
CA VAL A 96 -7.15 0.54 -10.62
C VAL A 96 -7.21 0.30 -12.12
N VAL A 97 -6.07 0.03 -12.75
CA VAL A 97 -5.99 -0.14 -14.21
C VAL A 97 -5.94 -1.63 -14.54
N ASN A 98 -6.79 -2.03 -15.47
CA ASN A 98 -6.83 -3.37 -16.04
C ASN A 98 -6.27 -3.36 -17.47
N GLY A 99 -5.68 -4.47 -17.90
CA GLY A 99 -5.12 -4.62 -19.24
C GLY A 99 -3.70 -4.07 -19.44
N ASP A 100 -3.16 -3.34 -18.46
CA ASP A 100 -1.76 -2.91 -18.47
C ASP A 100 -0.86 -4.00 -17.82
N PRO A 101 0.05 -4.64 -18.59
CA PRO A 101 0.94 -5.67 -18.06
C PRO A 101 1.98 -5.12 -17.07
N ASN A 102 2.17 -3.81 -16.97
CA ASN A 102 3.08 -3.19 -16.00
C ASN A 102 2.37 -2.67 -14.75
N TRP A 103 1.03 -2.58 -14.77
CA TRP A 103 0.28 -2.15 -13.60
C TRP A 103 0.27 -3.25 -12.54
N ARG A 104 0.66 -2.91 -11.30
CA ARG A 104 0.73 -3.84 -10.14
C ARG A 104 0.33 -3.17 -8.81
N CYS A 105 0.19 -3.96 -7.75
CA CYS A 105 -0.02 -3.42 -6.39
C CYS A 105 1.05 -2.38 -6.01
N ARG A 106 2.30 -2.57 -6.44
CA ARG A 106 3.38 -1.58 -6.26
C ARG A 106 3.10 -0.26 -6.97
N THR A 107 2.57 -0.29 -8.20
CA THR A 107 2.26 0.95 -8.95
C THR A 107 1.08 1.68 -8.34
N TRP A 108 0.13 0.97 -7.71
CA TRP A 108 -0.94 1.59 -6.93
C TRP A 108 -0.43 2.31 -5.69
N ILE A 109 0.42 1.63 -4.91
CA ILE A 109 1.06 2.23 -3.72
C ILE A 109 1.92 3.43 -4.12
N ALA A 110 2.65 3.33 -5.24
CA ALA A 110 3.54 4.37 -5.74
C ALA A 110 2.84 5.48 -6.55
N LYS A 111 1.54 5.31 -6.89
CA LYS A 111 0.74 6.40 -7.45
C LYS A 111 0.32 7.31 -6.30
N ASP A 112 1.28 8.08 -5.85
CA ASP A 112 1.02 9.40 -5.32
C ASP A 112 0.67 10.29 -6.54
N GLY A 113 -0.20 11.28 -6.40
CA GLY A 113 -0.59 12.16 -7.52
C GLY A 113 0.54 13.05 -8.06
N THR A 114 1.80 12.67 -7.82
CA THR A 114 3.02 13.41 -8.12
C THR A 114 3.71 12.80 -9.36
N PRO A 115 4.20 13.63 -10.29
CA PRO A 115 5.02 13.16 -11.39
C PRO A 115 6.25 12.44 -10.83
N LYS A 116 6.54 11.24 -11.35
CA LYS A 116 7.74 10.51 -10.94
C LYS A 116 8.96 11.24 -11.52
N PRO A 117 10.02 11.49 -10.72
CA PRO A 117 11.29 11.92 -11.26
C PRO A 117 11.79 10.84 -12.22
N THR A 118 12.04 11.21 -13.46
CA THR A 118 12.74 10.41 -14.46
C THR A 118 14.20 10.83 -14.50
N TYR A 119 15.10 9.87 -14.44
CA TYR A 119 16.52 10.15 -14.60
C TYR A 119 16.84 10.31 -16.09
N ASP A 120 17.21 11.52 -16.49
CA ASP A 120 17.63 11.79 -17.86
C ASP A 120 19.09 11.33 -18.03
N LEU A 121 19.30 10.26 -18.81
CA LEU A 121 20.62 9.69 -19.07
C LEU A 121 21.48 10.56 -19.99
N LEU A 122 20.90 11.50 -20.74
CA LEU A 122 21.62 12.43 -21.60
C LEU A 122 22.15 13.62 -20.79
N GLU A 123 21.35 14.10 -19.84
CA GLU A 123 21.71 15.26 -19.02
C GLU A 123 22.26 14.91 -17.62
N GLY A 124 22.23 13.62 -17.24
CA GLY A 124 22.77 13.13 -15.97
C GLY A 124 22.07 13.70 -14.73
N LYS A 125 20.78 14.05 -14.86
CA LYS A 125 20.03 14.71 -13.78
C LYS A 125 18.64 14.12 -13.61
N GLU A 126 18.13 14.20 -12.38
CA GLU A 126 16.73 13.93 -12.11
C GLU A 126 15.86 15.03 -12.72
N THR A 127 14.87 14.63 -13.52
CA THR A 127 13.89 15.53 -14.13
C THR A 127 12.51 15.15 -13.65
N VAL A 128 11.72 16.15 -13.26
CA VAL A 128 10.29 15.95 -12.98
C VAL A 128 9.53 16.50 -14.20
N PRO A 129 8.59 15.75 -14.80
CA PRO A 129 7.73 16.27 -15.86
C PRO A 129 6.99 17.55 -15.47
#